data_AF-A0A2G2HMA4-F1
#
_entry.id   AF-A0A2G2HMA4-F1
#
_cell.length_a   1.000
_cell.length_b   1.000
_cell.length_c   1.000
_cell.angle_alpha   90.00
_cell.angle_beta   90.00
_cell.angle_gamma   90.00
#
_symmetry.space_group_name_H-M   'P 1'
#
loop_
_entity.id
_entity.type
_entity.pdbx_description
1 polymer ?
#
loop_
_entity_poly.entity_id
_entity_poly.type
_entity_poly.pdbx_seq_one_letter_code
_entity_poly.pdbx_strand_id
1 'polypeptide(L)'
;MLKRPVTALLLGTALAACSEPMERPATPEEAAAAEESKTAEIPKPEIRDAKGISPQKTDEDTDAAPLFDPREVEAATAKFAAGNATRPEAIEDARVLGRASGSFTAPGANETAWLVEPQETGEDTTVPRLVLVSIGGITQEVALDSDAAGAQIVAAPDTNQDGLTELLLYTTTEDDTGLTGRATHLSLRSGELEILASWDLLTDPCAGTDTPPEAERTGSVLMLDADSGALSEDAFTAPC
;
A
#
# COMPACT_ATOMS: atom_id res chain seq x y z
N MET A 1 20.45 -36.85 -35.75
CA MET A 1 19.37 -37.23 -34.82
C MET A 1 20.00 -37.84 -33.58
N LEU A 2 20.27 -37.03 -32.55
CA LEU A 2 20.76 -37.50 -31.25
C LEU A 2 19.64 -37.34 -30.22
N LYS A 3 19.17 -38.46 -29.66
CA LYS A 3 18.22 -38.52 -28.55
C LYS A 3 18.95 -38.14 -27.25
N ARG A 4 18.43 -37.15 -26.51
CA ARG A 4 18.85 -36.85 -25.13
C ARG A 4 17.91 -37.55 -24.15
N PRO A 5 18.40 -38.07 -23.01
CA PRO A 5 17.56 -38.68 -21.99
C PRO A 5 16.88 -37.62 -21.11
N VAL A 6 15.63 -37.91 -20.75
CA VAL A 6 14.82 -37.20 -19.76
C VAL A 6 15.22 -37.71 -18.38
N THR A 7 15.64 -36.82 -17.49
CA THR A 7 15.86 -37.12 -16.07
C THR A 7 14.71 -36.50 -15.28
N ALA A 8 13.81 -37.35 -14.80
CA ALA A 8 12.75 -36.99 -13.86
C ALA A 8 13.33 -36.99 -12.43
N LEU A 9 13.11 -35.91 -11.69
CA LEU A 9 13.44 -35.81 -10.27
C LEU A 9 12.14 -35.90 -9.46
N LEU A 10 11.92 -37.06 -8.82
CA LEU A 10 10.93 -37.20 -7.74
C LEU A 10 11.53 -36.59 -6.47
N LEU A 11 10.86 -35.61 -5.86
CA LEU A 11 11.07 -35.28 -4.45
C LEU A 11 9.85 -35.73 -3.64
N GLY A 12 10.14 -36.54 -2.64
CA GLY A 12 9.18 -37.23 -1.81
C GLY A 12 8.56 -36.37 -0.72
N THR A 13 7.33 -36.74 -0.39
CA THR A 13 6.56 -36.33 0.78
C THR A 13 7.23 -36.78 2.08
N ALA A 14 7.38 -35.86 3.04
CA ALA A 14 7.60 -36.19 4.43
C ALA A 14 6.40 -35.70 5.26
N LEU A 15 5.53 -36.65 5.67
CA LEU A 15 4.62 -36.46 6.79
C LEU A 15 5.43 -36.56 8.09
N ALA A 16 5.33 -35.55 8.94
CA ALA A 16 5.62 -35.66 10.35
C ALA A 16 4.46 -35.03 11.13
N ALA A 17 3.53 -35.87 11.59
CA ALA A 17 2.57 -35.54 12.62
C ALA A 17 3.19 -35.87 13.97
N CYS A 18 3.46 -34.85 14.79
CA CYS A 18 3.69 -35.01 16.22
C CYS A 18 2.75 -34.03 16.94
N SER A 19 1.72 -34.59 17.55
CA SER A 19 0.81 -33.93 18.48
C SER A 19 1.56 -33.64 19.78
N GLU A 20 1.61 -32.39 20.21
CA GLU A 20 2.01 -32.01 21.57
C GLU A 20 0.76 -31.72 22.43
N PRO A 21 0.80 -32.08 23.73
CA PRO A 21 -0.35 -31.96 24.63
C PRO A 21 -0.51 -30.55 25.19
N MET A 22 -1.78 -30.19 25.43
CA MET A 22 -2.28 -28.95 26.04
C MET A 22 -1.54 -28.53 27.33
N GLU A 23 -1.04 -27.30 27.35
CA GLU A 23 -0.87 -26.52 28.57
C GLU A 23 -2.04 -25.54 28.74
N ARG A 24 -2.81 -25.72 29.82
CA ARG A 24 -3.79 -24.75 30.30
C ARG A 24 -3.06 -23.54 30.86
N PRO A 25 -3.27 -22.31 30.35
CA PRO A 25 -2.86 -21.12 31.09
C PRO A 25 -3.71 -20.99 32.36
N ALA A 26 -3.02 -20.70 33.47
CA ALA A 26 -3.58 -20.53 34.79
C ALA A 26 -4.54 -19.34 34.84
N THR A 27 -5.60 -19.50 35.62
CA THR A 27 -6.57 -18.47 36.02
C THR A 27 -5.84 -17.30 36.69
N PRO A 28 -6.04 -16.04 36.27
CA PRO A 28 -5.57 -14.89 37.04
C PRO A 28 -6.40 -14.75 38.30
N GLU A 29 -5.69 -14.86 39.41
CA GLU A 29 -6.13 -14.63 40.78
C GLU A 29 -6.58 -13.18 40.98
N GLU A 30 -7.72 -13.08 41.63
CA GLU A 30 -8.40 -11.88 42.08
C GLU A 30 -7.52 -11.06 43.04
N ALA A 31 -6.99 -9.93 42.57
CA ALA A 31 -6.39 -8.91 43.43
C ALA A 31 -7.27 -7.66 43.42
N ALA A 32 -8.26 -7.65 44.30
CA ALA A 32 -8.95 -6.45 44.72
C ALA A 32 -8.00 -5.59 45.57
N ALA A 33 -7.61 -4.43 45.05
CA ALA A 33 -7.04 -3.35 45.84
C ALA A 33 -7.67 -2.03 45.40
N ALA A 34 -8.34 -1.42 46.38
CA ALA A 34 -8.97 -0.12 46.31
C ALA A 34 -7.96 0.99 46.06
N GLU A 35 -8.36 2.02 45.29
CA GLU A 35 -8.09 3.41 45.65
C GLU A 35 -9.22 4.31 45.12
N GLU A 36 -9.99 4.86 46.05
CA GLU A 36 -10.88 5.99 45.83
C GLU A 36 -10.06 7.24 45.54
N SER A 37 -9.96 7.62 44.27
CA SER A 37 -9.51 8.97 43.89
C SER A 37 -10.66 9.95 44.14
N LYS A 38 -10.65 10.58 45.32
CA LYS A 38 -11.40 11.80 45.60
C LYS A 38 -10.90 12.90 44.67
N THR A 39 -11.69 13.23 43.66
CA THR A 39 -11.56 14.46 42.88
C THR A 39 -11.82 15.64 43.82
N ALA A 40 -10.76 16.23 44.36
CA ALA A 40 -10.83 17.51 45.04
C ALA A 40 -11.06 18.59 43.98
N GLU A 41 -12.28 19.12 43.96
CA GLU A 41 -12.66 20.29 43.18
C GLU A 41 -11.81 21.48 43.65
N ILE A 42 -10.86 21.90 42.82
CA ILE A 42 -10.05 23.10 43.09
C ILE A 42 -10.94 24.31 42.83
N PRO A 43 -11.26 25.16 43.84
CA PRO A 43 -12.08 26.32 43.62
C PRO A 43 -11.34 27.31 42.72
N LYS A 44 -11.99 27.67 41.62
CA LYS A 44 -11.55 28.66 40.64
C LYS A 44 -11.33 30.01 41.35
N PRO A 45 -10.14 30.62 41.29
CA PRO A 45 -9.95 31.96 41.85
C PRO A 45 -10.70 32.99 41.00
N GLU A 46 -11.63 33.68 41.64
CA GLU A 46 -12.35 34.82 41.07
C GLU A 46 -11.42 36.04 41.10
N ILE A 47 -10.73 36.32 39.98
CA ILE A 47 -9.92 37.53 39.83
C ILE A 47 -10.88 38.67 39.47
N ARG A 48 -11.24 39.48 40.47
CA ARG A 48 -11.89 40.77 40.27
C ARG A 48 -10.86 41.88 40.44
N ASP A 49 -10.37 42.41 39.33
CA ASP A 49 -9.63 43.67 39.35
C ASP A 49 -10.57 44.82 38.98
N ALA A 50 -10.96 45.54 40.03
CA ALA A 50 -11.53 46.86 39.93
C ALA A 50 -10.40 47.87 39.68
N LYS A 51 -10.62 48.72 38.68
CA LYS A 51 -9.80 49.87 38.26
C LYS A 51 -8.60 49.51 37.37
N GLY A 52 -8.64 50.15 36.20
CA GLY A 52 -7.70 49.95 35.13
C GLY A 52 -6.27 50.30 35.46
N ILE A 53 -5.39 49.58 34.78
CA ILE A 53 -4.24 50.11 34.06
C ILE A 53 -4.21 49.28 32.77
N SER A 54 -4.27 49.96 31.62
CA SER A 54 -4.04 49.35 30.32
C SER A 54 -2.63 48.74 30.27
N PRO A 55 -2.45 47.48 29.84
CA PRO A 55 -1.14 46.99 29.49
C PRO A 55 -0.66 47.70 28.23
N GLN A 56 0.58 48.18 28.30
CA GLN A 56 1.30 48.76 27.19
C GLN A 56 1.41 47.75 26.05
N LYS A 57 1.29 48.28 24.84
CA LYS A 57 1.62 47.62 23.58
C LYS A 57 3.15 47.43 23.57
N THR A 58 3.62 46.26 23.96
CA THR A 58 4.97 45.82 23.63
C THR A 58 4.90 45.26 22.23
N ASP A 59 5.47 46.00 21.28
CA ASP A 59 5.79 45.51 19.94
C ASP A 59 6.89 44.45 20.10
N GLU A 60 6.49 43.21 20.37
CA GLU A 60 7.34 42.04 20.34
C GLU A 60 6.95 41.28 19.08
N ASP A 61 7.80 41.43 18.05
CA ASP A 61 7.88 40.59 16.86
C ASP A 61 8.03 39.13 17.32
N THR A 62 6.90 38.51 17.63
CA THR A 62 6.79 37.07 17.68
C THR A 62 6.55 36.66 16.25
N ASP A 63 7.59 36.09 15.64
CA ASP A 63 7.48 35.16 14.51
C ASP A 63 6.41 34.12 14.87
N ALA A 64 5.16 34.47 14.59
CA ALA A 64 4.04 33.57 14.70
C ALA A 64 4.34 32.46 13.71
N ALA A 65 4.63 31.26 14.22
CA ALA A 65 4.71 30.07 13.41
C ALA A 65 3.52 30.07 12.45
N PRO A 66 3.73 29.85 11.14
CA PRO A 66 2.68 29.97 10.15
C PRO A 66 1.51 29.11 10.60
N LEU A 67 0.37 29.78 10.77
CA LEU A 67 -0.89 29.15 11.12
C LEU A 67 -1.21 28.20 9.98
N PHE A 68 -0.97 26.90 10.18
CA PHE A 68 -1.31 25.87 9.20
C PHE A 68 -2.81 25.97 8.89
N ASP A 69 -3.16 26.44 7.70
CA ASP A 69 -4.53 26.40 7.21
C ASP A 69 -4.75 25.01 6.57
N PRO A 70 -5.53 24.11 7.19
CA PRO A 70 -5.79 22.78 6.63
C PRO A 70 -6.50 22.83 5.27
N ARG A 71 -7.03 23.98 4.84
CA ARG A 71 -7.60 24.17 3.50
C ARG A 71 -6.57 24.51 2.43
N GLU A 72 -5.35 24.89 2.80
CA GLU A 72 -4.24 25.02 1.86
C GLU A 72 -3.61 23.65 1.52
N VAL A 73 -3.90 22.60 2.29
CA VAL A 73 -3.49 21.22 1.96
C VAL A 73 -4.21 20.71 0.71
N GLU A 74 -5.45 21.15 0.46
CA GLU A 74 -6.17 20.85 -0.78
C GLU A 74 -5.62 21.60 -2.03
N ALA A 75 -4.76 22.61 -1.84
CA ALA A 75 -4.00 23.22 -2.93
C ALA A 75 -2.66 22.51 -3.21
N ALA A 76 -2.20 21.67 -2.28
CA ALA A 76 -1.01 20.82 -2.44
C ALA A 76 -1.32 19.46 -3.09
N THR A 77 -2.60 19.09 -3.23
CA THR A 77 -3.06 18.19 -4.31
C THR A 77 -3.16 18.94 -5.64
N ALA A 78 -2.19 19.84 -5.90
CA ALA A 78 -1.76 20.08 -7.26
C ALA A 78 -1.55 18.69 -7.85
N LYS A 79 -2.40 18.31 -8.82
CA LYS A 79 -2.15 17.20 -9.71
C LYS A 79 -0.65 17.24 -9.98
N PHE A 80 0.12 16.33 -9.40
CA PHE A 80 1.51 16.16 -9.76
C PHE A 80 1.42 15.72 -11.20
N ALA A 81 1.44 16.70 -12.11
CA ALA A 81 1.57 16.47 -13.52
C ALA A 81 2.86 15.68 -13.58
N ALA A 82 2.73 14.39 -13.92
CA ALA A 82 3.83 13.45 -13.92
C ALA A 82 5.05 14.20 -14.41
N GLY A 83 6.05 14.36 -13.53
CA GLY A 83 7.20 15.19 -13.84
C GLY A 83 7.67 14.82 -15.23
N ASN A 84 8.10 15.80 -16.03
CA ASN A 84 8.62 15.57 -17.38
C ASN A 84 9.92 14.74 -17.38
N ALA A 85 10.11 13.82 -16.44
CA ALA A 85 11.07 12.76 -16.48
C ALA A 85 10.88 12.03 -17.81
N THR A 86 11.78 12.35 -18.72
CA THR A 86 11.93 11.66 -20.00
C THR A 86 12.05 10.18 -19.69
N ARG A 87 11.31 9.36 -20.46
CA ARG A 87 11.43 7.90 -20.40
C ARG A 87 12.93 7.53 -20.48
N PRO A 88 13.50 6.89 -19.44
CA PRO A 88 14.90 6.50 -19.48
C PRO A 88 15.16 5.48 -20.58
N GLU A 89 16.40 5.46 -21.09
CA GLU A 89 16.88 4.45 -22.04
C GLU A 89 16.62 3.02 -21.54
N ALA A 90 16.71 2.78 -20.22
CA ALA A 90 16.40 1.47 -19.62
C ALA A 90 14.95 0.99 -19.83
N ILE A 91 14.03 1.88 -20.23
CA ILE A 91 12.65 1.56 -20.55
C ILE A 91 12.42 1.50 -22.06
N GLU A 92 13.36 1.93 -22.93
CA GLU A 92 13.12 2.06 -24.38
C GLU A 92 12.66 0.75 -25.02
N ASP A 93 13.29 -0.36 -24.65
CA ASP A 93 12.96 -1.71 -25.15
C ASP A 93 11.91 -2.42 -24.30
N ALA A 94 11.24 -1.75 -23.36
CA ALA A 94 10.20 -2.37 -22.54
C ALA A 94 8.81 -1.88 -22.97
N ARG A 95 7.79 -2.72 -22.85
CA ARG A 95 6.40 -2.29 -22.95
C ARG A 95 6.00 -1.63 -21.63
N VAL A 96 5.51 -0.39 -21.69
CA VAL A 96 4.98 0.30 -20.50
C VAL A 96 3.56 -0.18 -20.24
N LEU A 97 3.33 -0.73 -19.04
CA LEU A 97 2.01 -1.18 -18.59
C LEU A 97 1.28 -0.09 -17.79
N GLY A 98 2.01 0.73 -17.04
CA GLY A 98 1.45 1.80 -16.22
C GLY A 98 2.48 2.78 -15.71
N ARG A 99 2.01 3.91 -15.17
CA ARG A 99 2.85 4.89 -14.49
C ARG A 99 2.12 5.57 -13.34
N ALA A 100 2.85 5.88 -12.28
CA ALA A 100 2.36 6.61 -11.11
C ALA A 100 3.38 7.67 -10.70
N SER A 101 2.92 8.83 -10.26
CA SER A 101 3.80 9.92 -9.81
C SER A 101 3.61 10.14 -8.31
N GLY A 102 4.70 10.46 -7.63
CA GLY A 102 4.73 10.57 -6.18
C GLY A 102 6.14 10.79 -5.64
N SER A 103 6.26 10.70 -4.33
CA SER A 103 7.49 10.76 -3.55
C SER A 103 7.78 9.37 -2.98
N PHE A 104 8.39 8.47 -3.76
CA PHE A 104 8.49 7.05 -3.39
C PHE A 104 9.73 6.73 -2.56
N THR A 105 10.85 7.44 -2.78
CA THR A 105 12.13 7.15 -2.11
C THR A 105 12.53 8.18 -1.06
N ALA A 106 12.01 9.41 -1.15
CA ALA A 106 12.25 10.47 -0.17
C ALA A 106 11.06 11.45 -0.12
N PRO A 107 10.73 12.02 1.07
CA PRO A 107 9.64 12.98 1.19
C PRO A 107 9.82 14.20 0.29
N GLY A 108 8.77 14.53 -0.48
CA GLY A 108 8.75 15.66 -1.42
C GLY A 108 9.55 15.43 -2.71
N ALA A 109 10.12 14.23 -2.92
CA ALA A 109 10.73 13.89 -4.20
C ALA A 109 9.67 13.90 -5.31
N ASN A 110 10.02 14.42 -6.49
CA ASN A 110 9.15 14.38 -7.67
C ASN A 110 9.60 13.23 -8.57
N GLU A 111 9.03 12.06 -8.32
CA GLU A 111 9.41 10.81 -8.96
C GLU A 111 8.26 10.22 -9.78
N THR A 112 8.59 9.35 -10.70
CA THR A 112 7.63 8.56 -11.47
C THR A 112 8.02 7.09 -11.41
N ALA A 113 7.10 6.27 -10.90
CA ALA A 113 7.14 4.83 -10.99
C ALA A 113 6.58 4.40 -12.34
N TRP A 114 7.34 3.58 -13.06
CA TRP A 114 6.95 2.98 -14.32
C TRP A 114 6.82 1.47 -14.12
N LEU A 115 5.65 0.91 -14.37
CA LEU A 115 5.49 -0.52 -14.49
C LEU A 115 5.77 -0.91 -15.93
N VAL A 116 6.77 -1.76 -16.13
CA VAL A 116 7.25 -2.11 -17.46
C VAL A 116 7.42 -3.62 -17.59
N GLU A 117 7.04 -4.14 -18.74
CA GLU A 117 7.24 -5.52 -19.17
C GLU A 117 8.40 -5.51 -20.16
N PRO A 118 9.55 -6.14 -19.84
CA PRO A 118 10.66 -6.25 -20.79
C PRO A 118 10.18 -6.86 -22.11
N GLN A 119 10.57 -6.32 -23.26
CA GLN A 119 10.24 -6.95 -24.54
C GLN A 119 11.08 -8.22 -24.69
N GLU A 120 10.44 -9.34 -25.05
CA GLU A 120 11.10 -10.64 -25.11
C GLU A 120 12.33 -10.63 -26.03
N THR A 121 13.47 -11.03 -25.49
CA THR A 121 14.66 -11.43 -26.27
C THR A 121 15.01 -12.89 -25.98
N GLY A 122 14.07 -13.83 -26.08
CA GLY A 122 14.35 -15.27 -25.89
C GLY A 122 13.20 -16.09 -25.32
N GLU A 123 13.50 -17.32 -24.88
CA GLU A 123 12.56 -18.27 -24.23
C GLU A 123 12.36 -18.00 -22.72
N ASP A 124 12.96 -16.95 -22.16
CA ASP A 124 12.82 -16.63 -20.73
C ASP A 124 11.58 -15.75 -20.50
N THR A 125 10.74 -16.19 -19.56
CA THR A 125 9.56 -15.45 -19.08
C THR A 125 9.96 -14.05 -18.62
N THR A 126 9.44 -13.02 -19.29
CA THR A 126 9.70 -11.63 -18.94
C THR A 126 8.91 -11.23 -17.71
N VAL A 127 9.57 -11.20 -16.56
CA VAL A 127 8.98 -10.75 -15.30
C VAL A 127 8.79 -9.23 -15.34
N PRO A 128 7.58 -8.71 -15.10
CA PRO A 128 7.35 -7.27 -15.01
C PRO A 128 8.18 -6.63 -13.90
N ARG A 129 8.55 -5.37 -14.09
CA ARG A 129 9.39 -4.62 -13.15
C ARG A 129 8.87 -3.21 -12.92
N LEU A 130 9.11 -2.69 -11.73
CA LEU A 130 8.93 -1.29 -11.37
C LEU A 130 10.25 -0.54 -11.56
N VAL A 131 10.22 0.54 -12.34
CA VAL A 131 11.36 1.44 -12.56
C VAL A 131 11.01 2.81 -11.99
N LEU A 132 11.75 3.25 -10.97
CA LEU A 132 11.62 4.59 -10.39
C LEU A 132 12.55 5.56 -11.08
N VAL A 133 11.98 6.67 -11.54
CA VAL A 133 12.70 7.72 -12.25
C VAL A 133 12.48 9.04 -11.54
N SER A 134 13.56 9.68 -11.11
CA SER A 134 13.56 11.04 -10.60
C SER A 134 14.04 12.02 -11.68
N ILE A 135 13.96 13.32 -11.41
CA ILE A 135 14.49 14.36 -12.31
C ILE A 135 15.99 14.16 -12.61
N GLY A 136 16.73 13.48 -11.73
CA GLY A 136 18.14 13.14 -11.90
C GLY A 136 18.42 11.87 -12.71
N GLY A 137 17.40 11.11 -13.09
CA GLY A 137 17.52 9.85 -13.82
C GLY A 137 16.91 8.65 -13.09
N ILE A 138 17.27 7.45 -13.52
CA ILE A 138 16.81 6.21 -12.87
C ILE A 138 17.36 6.16 -11.45
N THR A 139 16.47 5.93 -10.51
CA THR A 139 16.80 5.87 -9.09
C THR A 139 16.79 4.43 -8.60
N GLN A 140 15.91 3.58 -9.15
CA GLN A 140 15.76 2.20 -8.69
C GLN A 140 15.02 1.34 -9.73
N GLU A 141 15.32 0.04 -9.72
CA GLU A 141 14.58 -0.98 -10.45
C GLU A 141 14.25 -2.13 -9.50
N VAL A 142 13.00 -2.60 -9.52
CA VAL A 142 12.54 -3.71 -8.69
C VAL A 142 11.78 -4.70 -9.55
N ALA A 143 12.19 -5.97 -9.53
CA ALA A 143 11.43 -7.05 -10.15
C ALA A 143 10.17 -7.35 -9.31
N LEU A 144 9.04 -7.51 -9.99
CA LEU A 144 7.82 -8.00 -9.36
C LEU A 144 7.79 -9.52 -9.39
N ASP A 145 6.83 -10.13 -8.72
CA ASP A 145 6.61 -11.57 -8.88
C ASP A 145 6.17 -11.91 -10.32
N SER A 146 6.48 -13.12 -10.75
CA SER A 146 6.31 -13.65 -12.11
C SER A 146 4.87 -13.64 -12.64
N ASP A 147 3.86 -13.51 -11.77
CA ASP A 147 2.43 -13.49 -12.13
C ASP A 147 1.86 -12.08 -12.36
N ALA A 148 2.71 -11.07 -12.60
CA ALA A 148 2.27 -9.71 -12.89
C ALA A 148 1.81 -9.47 -14.34
N ALA A 149 1.43 -10.52 -15.08
CA ALA A 149 0.84 -10.37 -16.41
C ALA A 149 -0.45 -9.53 -16.33
N GLY A 150 -0.61 -8.57 -17.23
CA GLY A 150 -1.76 -7.65 -17.20
C GLY A 150 -1.76 -6.66 -16.04
N ALA A 151 -0.65 -6.54 -15.31
CA ALA A 151 -0.57 -5.65 -14.17
C ALA A 151 -0.72 -4.16 -14.54
N GLN A 152 -1.29 -3.39 -13.61
CA GLN A 152 -1.40 -1.94 -13.65
C GLN A 152 -0.95 -1.36 -12.31
N ILE A 153 -0.51 -0.10 -12.32
CA ILE A 153 -0.12 0.61 -11.09
C ILE A 153 -0.83 1.96 -10.97
N VAL A 154 -1.11 2.34 -9.73
CA VAL A 154 -1.57 3.67 -9.37
C VAL A 154 -0.82 4.15 -8.12
N ALA A 155 -0.68 5.47 -7.97
CA ALA A 155 -0.21 6.04 -6.72
C ALA A 155 -1.28 5.85 -5.63
N ALA A 156 -0.84 5.42 -4.45
CA ALA A 156 -1.64 5.36 -3.24
C ALA A 156 -1.19 6.48 -2.29
N PRO A 157 -2.09 6.98 -1.42
CA PRO A 157 -1.69 7.92 -0.36
C PRO A 157 -0.67 7.26 0.57
N ASP A 158 0.03 8.08 1.35
CA ASP A 158 0.91 7.63 2.44
C ASP A 158 0.08 7.09 3.62
N THR A 159 -0.31 5.82 3.57
CA THR A 159 -1.14 5.21 4.62
C THR A 159 -0.35 4.89 5.88
N ASN A 160 0.96 4.65 5.75
CA ASN A 160 1.83 4.34 6.89
C ASN A 160 2.41 5.59 7.59
N GLN A 161 2.19 6.78 7.03
CA GLN A 161 2.57 8.10 7.54
C GLN A 161 4.10 8.31 7.65
N ASP A 162 4.88 7.78 6.71
CA ASP A 162 6.34 7.99 6.65
C ASP A 162 6.79 9.14 5.74
N GLY A 163 5.83 9.84 5.14
CA GLY A 163 6.04 10.92 4.19
C GLY A 163 6.31 10.45 2.76
N LEU A 164 6.16 9.15 2.46
CA LEU A 164 6.36 8.58 1.13
C LEU A 164 5.02 8.19 0.49
N THR A 165 4.90 8.45 -0.80
CA THR A 165 3.80 7.94 -1.61
C THR A 165 3.93 6.43 -1.75
N GLU A 166 2.82 5.73 -1.54
CA GLU A 166 2.74 4.28 -1.71
C GLU A 166 2.23 3.93 -3.12
N LEU A 167 2.22 2.65 -3.47
CA LEU A 167 1.73 2.17 -4.76
C LEU A 167 0.69 1.08 -4.57
N LEU A 168 -0.37 1.13 -5.37
CA LEU A 168 -1.24 -0.02 -5.57
C LEU A 168 -0.92 -0.67 -6.91
N LEU A 169 -0.51 -1.94 -6.85
CA LEU A 169 -0.34 -2.83 -7.99
C LEU A 169 -1.61 -3.66 -8.14
N TYR A 170 -2.26 -3.59 -9.28
CA TYR A 170 -3.41 -4.40 -9.64
C TYR A 170 -3.02 -5.43 -10.67
N THR A 171 -3.37 -6.71 -10.48
CA THR A 171 -3.15 -7.78 -11.45
C THR A 171 -4.45 -8.50 -11.76
N THR A 172 -4.56 -9.00 -12.99
CA THR A 172 -5.68 -9.86 -13.41
C THR A 172 -5.15 -11.04 -14.18
N THR A 173 -5.57 -12.23 -13.80
CA THR A 173 -5.16 -13.48 -14.43
C THR A 173 -6.40 -14.23 -14.87
N GLU A 174 -6.44 -14.61 -16.14
CA GLU A 174 -7.49 -15.46 -16.72
C GLU A 174 -6.90 -16.83 -17.02
N ASP A 175 -7.56 -17.88 -16.54
CA ASP A 175 -7.21 -19.28 -16.81
C ASP A 175 -8.48 -20.12 -17.06
N ASP A 176 -8.30 -21.44 -17.20
CA ASP A 176 -9.41 -22.38 -17.45
C ASP A 176 -10.45 -22.40 -16.31
N THR A 177 -10.08 -21.94 -15.11
CA THR A 177 -10.94 -21.91 -13.92
C THR A 177 -11.70 -20.59 -13.76
N GLY A 178 -11.30 -19.53 -14.49
CA GLY A 178 -11.99 -18.26 -14.55
C GLY A 178 -11.04 -17.06 -14.52
N LEU A 179 -11.57 -15.91 -14.08
CA LEU A 179 -10.82 -14.67 -13.96
C LEU A 179 -10.57 -14.36 -12.47
N THR A 180 -9.32 -14.15 -12.12
CA THR A 180 -8.93 -13.67 -10.78
C THR A 180 -8.31 -12.28 -10.88
N GLY A 181 -8.51 -11.46 -9.85
CA GLY A 181 -7.90 -10.15 -9.75
C GLY A 181 -7.38 -9.91 -8.34
N ARG A 182 -6.18 -9.33 -8.23
CA ARG A 182 -5.52 -9.03 -6.95
C ARG A 182 -5.05 -7.59 -6.94
N ALA A 183 -5.15 -6.94 -5.78
CA ALA A 183 -4.44 -5.70 -5.51
C ALA A 183 -3.41 -5.92 -4.41
N THR A 184 -2.22 -5.35 -4.61
CA THR A 184 -1.12 -5.37 -3.66
C THR A 184 -0.74 -3.93 -3.34
N HIS A 185 -0.74 -3.61 -2.05
CA HIS A 185 -0.27 -2.34 -1.54
C HIS A 185 1.22 -2.40 -1.24
N LEU A 186 1.97 -1.47 -1.81
CA LEU A 186 3.42 -1.48 -1.86
C LEU A 186 3.99 -0.20 -1.29
N SER A 187 5.00 -0.34 -0.45
CA SER A 187 5.94 0.73 -0.08
C SER A 187 7.27 0.49 -0.77
N LEU A 188 7.95 1.58 -1.15
CA LEU A 188 9.30 1.56 -1.74
C LEU A 188 10.34 2.12 -0.76
N ARG A 189 10.02 2.10 0.54
CA ARG A 189 10.87 2.59 1.61
C ARG A 189 12.28 2.01 1.48
N SER A 190 13.28 2.86 1.70
CA SER A 190 14.71 2.49 1.71
C SER A 190 15.25 1.89 0.40
N GLY A 191 14.49 1.96 -0.69
CA GLY A 191 14.88 1.37 -1.96
C GLY A 191 14.65 -0.13 -2.05
N GLU A 192 13.80 -0.68 -1.18
CA GLU A 192 13.29 -2.05 -1.27
C GLU A 192 11.77 -2.00 -1.41
N LEU A 193 11.20 -3.00 -2.10
CA LEU A 193 9.76 -3.13 -2.22
C LEU A 193 9.23 -3.93 -1.04
N GLU A 194 8.39 -3.29 -0.24
CA GLU A 194 7.71 -3.86 0.91
C GLU A 194 6.23 -4.02 0.58
N ILE A 195 5.67 -5.20 0.82
CA ILE A 195 4.23 -5.44 0.70
C ILE A 195 3.58 -5.05 2.02
N LEU A 196 2.75 -4.01 2.00
CA LEU A 196 1.99 -3.55 3.16
C LEU A 196 0.72 -4.38 3.37
N ALA A 197 0.03 -4.71 2.28
CA ALA A 197 -1.21 -5.47 2.27
C ALA A 197 -1.49 -6.07 0.89
N SER A 198 -2.33 -7.11 0.85
CA SER A 198 -2.83 -7.72 -0.40
C SER A 198 -4.30 -8.10 -0.25
N TRP A 199 -5.06 -7.95 -1.34
CA TRP A 199 -6.50 -8.27 -1.40
C TRP A 199 -6.83 -9.00 -2.69
N ASP A 200 -7.68 -10.01 -2.60
CA ASP A 200 -8.25 -10.68 -3.77
C ASP A 200 -9.52 -9.92 -4.20
N LEU A 201 -9.40 -9.08 -5.22
CA LEU A 201 -10.43 -8.12 -5.64
C LEU A 201 -11.51 -8.71 -6.54
N LEU A 202 -11.21 -9.82 -7.21
CA LEU A 202 -12.12 -10.44 -8.16
C LEU A 202 -11.84 -11.93 -8.19
N THR A 203 -12.89 -12.73 -8.07
CA THR A 203 -12.90 -14.13 -8.49
C THR A 203 -14.18 -14.32 -9.29
N ASP A 204 -14.05 -14.51 -10.60
CA ASP A 204 -15.15 -14.75 -11.52
C ASP A 204 -14.98 -16.15 -12.14
N PRO A 205 -15.51 -17.20 -11.49
CA PRO A 205 -15.50 -18.55 -12.06
C PRO A 205 -16.47 -18.68 -13.24
N CYS A 206 -17.36 -17.70 -13.47
CA CYS A 206 -18.31 -17.70 -14.58
C CYS A 206 -17.62 -17.44 -15.92
N ALA A 207 -16.39 -16.92 -15.91
CA ALA A 207 -15.56 -16.77 -17.09
C ALA A 207 -14.91 -18.09 -17.55
N GLY A 208 -14.89 -19.12 -16.69
CA GLY A 208 -14.29 -20.42 -17.00
C GLY A 208 -15.14 -21.29 -17.92
N THR A 209 -14.55 -22.36 -18.47
CA THR A 209 -15.26 -23.28 -19.38
C THR A 209 -16.11 -24.32 -18.66
N ASP A 210 -15.84 -24.59 -17.38
CA ASP A 210 -16.46 -25.64 -16.57
C ASP A 210 -17.13 -25.08 -15.30
N THR A 211 -17.83 -23.95 -15.40
CA THR A 211 -18.50 -23.29 -14.28
C THR A 211 -19.63 -24.16 -13.69
N PRO A 212 -19.59 -24.52 -12.40
CA PRO A 212 -20.71 -25.17 -11.71
C PRO A 212 -21.98 -24.30 -11.71
N PRO A 213 -23.19 -24.89 -11.75
CA PRO A 213 -24.43 -24.12 -11.74
C PRO A 213 -24.65 -23.31 -10.43
N GLU A 214 -23.97 -23.68 -9.35
CA GLU A 214 -23.95 -22.99 -8.07
C GLU A 214 -22.78 -22.02 -7.90
N ALA A 215 -21.99 -21.77 -8.94
CA ALA A 215 -20.83 -20.89 -8.84
C ALA A 215 -21.26 -19.43 -8.56
N GLU A 216 -20.45 -18.76 -7.76
CA GLU A 216 -20.63 -17.36 -7.40
C GLU A 216 -19.37 -16.60 -7.80
N ARG A 217 -19.54 -15.39 -8.33
CA ARG A 217 -18.46 -14.42 -8.49
C ARG A 217 -18.35 -13.59 -7.23
N THR A 218 -17.13 -13.39 -6.78
CA THR A 218 -16.80 -12.47 -5.69
C THR A 218 -16.07 -11.27 -6.28
N GLY A 219 -16.39 -10.08 -5.78
CA GLY A 219 -15.65 -8.87 -6.10
C GLY A 219 -15.47 -8.03 -4.84
N SER A 220 -14.50 -7.14 -4.87
CA SER A 220 -14.27 -6.23 -3.75
C SER A 220 -14.10 -4.79 -4.23
N VAL A 221 -14.61 -3.85 -3.43
CA VAL A 221 -14.34 -2.43 -3.59
C VAL A 221 -13.29 -2.04 -2.56
N LEU A 222 -12.16 -1.52 -3.02
CA LEU A 222 -11.20 -0.86 -2.15
C LEU A 222 -11.62 0.60 -1.94
N MET A 223 -11.70 1.00 -0.69
CA MET A 223 -12.03 2.34 -0.28
C MET A 223 -10.88 2.93 0.53
N LEU A 224 -10.59 4.20 0.29
CA LEU A 224 -9.70 4.97 1.15
C LEU A 224 -10.55 5.80 2.10
N ASP A 225 -10.37 5.58 3.39
CA ASP A 225 -10.98 6.42 4.42
C ASP A 225 -10.26 7.78 4.45
N ALA A 226 -11.00 8.86 4.20
CA ALA A 226 -10.42 10.19 4.05
C ALA A 226 -9.86 10.77 5.36
N ASP A 227 -10.39 10.33 6.51
CA ASP A 227 -10.02 10.89 7.82
C ASP A 227 -8.79 10.18 8.40
N SER A 228 -8.72 8.86 8.26
CA SER A 228 -7.64 8.03 8.78
C SER A 228 -6.54 7.74 7.77
N GLY A 229 -6.82 7.90 6.47
CA GLY A 229 -5.95 7.44 5.40
C GLY A 229 -5.88 5.91 5.29
N ALA A 230 -6.72 5.17 6.01
CA ALA A 230 -6.71 3.71 5.97
C ALA A 230 -7.39 3.19 4.70
N LEU A 231 -6.83 2.14 4.12
CA LEU A 231 -7.49 1.35 3.07
C LEU A 231 -8.40 0.30 3.72
N SER A 232 -9.65 0.24 3.27
CA SER A 232 -10.62 -0.77 3.66
C SER A 232 -11.17 -1.50 2.43
N GLU A 233 -11.53 -2.77 2.61
CA GLU A 233 -12.13 -3.61 1.58
C GLU A 233 -13.60 -3.88 1.92
N ASP A 234 -14.49 -3.71 0.94
CA ASP A 234 -15.88 -4.18 1.02
C ASP A 234 -16.14 -5.23 -0.07
N ALA A 235 -16.26 -6.47 0.36
CA ALA A 235 -16.46 -7.63 -0.52
C ALA A 235 -17.95 -7.87 -0.78
N PHE A 236 -18.26 -8.22 -2.03
CA PHE A 236 -19.60 -8.59 -2.46
C PHE A 236 -19.57 -9.89 -3.27
N THR A 237 -20.69 -10.60 -3.24
CA THR A 237 -20.87 -11.86 -3.96
C THR A 237 -22.13 -11.77 -4.81
N ALA A 238 -22.07 -12.33 -6.01
CA ALA A 238 -23.22 -12.46 -6.90
C ALA A 238 -23.21 -13.84 -7.57
N PRO A 239 -24.38 -14.40 -7.87
CA PRO A 239 -24.44 -15.63 -8.67
C PRO A 239 -23.90 -15.37 -10.09
N CYS A 240 -23.38 -16.45 -10.70
CA CYS A 240 -23.41 -16.58 -12.16
C CYS A 240 -24.88 -16.60 -12.63
#